data_AF-A0A8J3YDD5-F1
#
_entry.id   AF-A0A8J3YDD5-F1
#
_cell.length_a   1.000
_cell.length_b   1.000
_cell.length_c   1.000
_cell.angle_alpha   90.00
_cell.angle_beta   90.00
_cell.angle_gamma   90.00
#
_symmetry.space_group_name_H-M   'P 1'
#
loop_
_entity.id
_entity.type
_entity.pdbx_description
1 polymer ?
#
loop_
_entity_poly.entity_id
_entity_poly.type
_entity_poly.pdbx_seq_one_letter_code
_entity_poly.pdbx_strand_id
1 'polypeptide(L)'
;MTSTQIVVLIVVILAVLLIAAVAARVARRRSLQKTFGPEYDRVVAEKEDRGAAEQELRERQSRHAELELKPLSAESRARYSAAWEEVQVRFVDEPADAVRTADALVTRLIAERGYPTGSYDDQLATLSVEHARTLGHYRDAHEISERNDRGEATTEDLRQALVHYRALVADLLGEEPVQSTDLPRQQSTDDGARPDPARPDIAGSAGR
;
A
#
# COMPACT_ATOMS: atom_id res chain seq x y z
N MET A 1 3.69 -27.33 -54.75
CA MET A 1 3.76 -27.75 -53.34
C MET A 1 3.17 -29.13 -53.23
N THR A 2 3.86 -30.08 -52.60
CA THR A 2 3.28 -31.41 -52.36
C THR A 2 2.27 -31.34 -51.22
N SER A 3 1.27 -32.24 -51.22
CA SER A 3 0.24 -32.29 -50.16
C SER A 3 0.86 -32.35 -48.76
N THR A 4 2.01 -33.01 -48.61
CA THR A 4 2.80 -33.07 -47.38
C THR A 4 3.30 -31.69 -46.93
N GLN A 5 3.78 -30.84 -47.84
CA GLN A 5 4.24 -29.48 -47.50
C GLN A 5 3.08 -28.60 -47.00
N ILE A 6 1.90 -28.75 -47.58
CA ILE A 6 0.69 -28.02 -47.16
C ILE A 6 0.26 -28.46 -45.76
N VAL A 7 0.24 -29.77 -45.49
CA VAL A 7 -0.11 -30.31 -44.16
C VAL A 7 0.89 -29.82 -43.10
N VAL A 8 2.19 -29.89 -43.39
CA VAL A 8 3.24 -29.40 -42.47
C VAL A 8 3.06 -27.92 -42.19
N LEU A 9 2.80 -27.09 -43.21
CA LEU A 9 2.57 -25.66 -43.04
C LEU A 9 1.37 -25.37 -42.13
N ILE A 10 0.23 -26.06 -42.33
CA ILE A 10 -0.97 -25.88 -41.51
C ILE A 10 -0.69 -26.25 -40.05
N VAL A 11 -0.02 -27.38 -39.81
CA VAL A 11 0.33 -27.81 -38.44
C VAL A 11 1.25 -26.80 -37.76
N VAL A 12 2.24 -26.26 -38.48
CA VAL A 12 3.13 -25.22 -37.94
C VAL A 12 2.35 -23.95 -37.59
N ILE A 13 1.43 -23.50 -38.46
CA ILE A 13 0.58 -22.32 -38.17
C ILE A 13 -0.27 -22.56 -36.92
N LEU A 14 -0.93 -23.72 -36.81
CA LEU A 14 -1.74 -24.06 -35.64
C LEU A 14 -0.90 -24.13 -34.36
N ALA A 15 0.30 -24.70 -34.42
CA ALA A 15 1.22 -24.73 -33.28
C ALA A 15 1.65 -23.33 -32.84
N VAL A 16 1.97 -22.44 -33.78
CA VAL A 16 2.33 -21.05 -33.49
C VAL A 16 1.14 -20.30 -32.86
N LEU A 17 -0.07 -20.47 -33.39
CA LEU A 17 -1.27 -19.85 -32.83
C LEU A 17 -1.55 -20.34 -31.40
N LEU A 18 -1.36 -21.64 -31.14
CA LEU A 18 -1.51 -22.20 -29.79
C LEU A 18 -0.48 -21.61 -28.82
N ILE A 19 0.79 -21.54 -29.21
CA ILE A 19 1.86 -20.95 -28.39
C ILE A 19 1.55 -19.48 -28.09
N ALA A 20 1.13 -18.72 -29.10
CA ALA A 20 0.77 -17.31 -28.93
C ALA A 20 -0.42 -17.14 -27.98
N ALA A 21 -1.45 -17.99 -28.09
CA ALA A 21 -2.61 -17.97 -27.20
C ALA A 21 -2.23 -18.26 -25.74
N VAL A 22 -1.39 -19.28 -25.52
CA VAL A 22 -0.88 -19.62 -24.17
C VAL A 22 -0.03 -18.48 -23.61
N ALA A 23 0.90 -17.93 -24.41
CA ALA A 23 1.74 -16.82 -24.01
C ALA A 23 0.91 -15.57 -23.62
N ALA A 24 -0.10 -15.23 -24.43
CA ALA A 24 -1.01 -14.13 -24.15
C ALA A 24 -1.79 -14.36 -22.85
N ARG A 25 -2.27 -15.59 -22.60
CA ARG A 25 -2.97 -15.95 -21.36
C ARG A 25 -2.07 -15.77 -20.14
N VAL A 26 -0.83 -16.27 -20.20
CA VAL A 26 0.15 -16.14 -19.11
C VAL A 26 0.51 -14.67 -18.86
N ALA A 27 0.71 -13.89 -19.92
CA ALA A 27 1.02 -12.46 -19.80
C ALA A 27 -0.12 -11.67 -19.14
N ARG A 28 -1.38 -11.89 -19.57
CA ARG A 28 -2.56 -11.26 -18.96
C ARG A 28 -2.68 -11.58 -17.48
N ARG A 29 -2.48 -12.84 -17.11
CA ARG A 29 -2.50 -13.27 -15.70
C ARG A 29 -1.41 -12.58 -14.87
N ARG A 30 -0.17 -12.53 -15.38
CA ARG A 30 0.92 -11.83 -14.70
C ARG A 30 0.63 -10.34 -14.53
N SER A 31 -0.04 -9.72 -15.50
CA SER A 31 -0.48 -8.33 -15.39
C SER A 31 -1.46 -8.14 -14.23
N LEU A 32 -2.48 -9.00 -14.11
CA LEU A 32 -3.44 -8.95 -12.99
C LEU A 32 -2.74 -9.16 -11.64
N GLN A 33 -1.87 -10.16 -11.54
CA GLN A 33 -1.08 -10.41 -10.33
C GLN A 33 -0.20 -9.21 -9.95
N LYS A 34 0.38 -8.52 -10.95
CA LYS A 34 1.20 -7.33 -10.71
C LYS A 34 0.36 -6.15 -10.21
N THR A 35 -0.82 -5.93 -10.78
CA THR A 35 -1.69 -4.80 -10.39
C THR A 35 -2.33 -5.04 -9.03
N PHE A 36 -2.95 -6.20 -8.82
CA PHE A 36 -3.73 -6.49 -7.62
C PHE A 36 -2.88 -7.08 -6.47
N GLY A 37 -1.70 -7.65 -6.76
CA GLY A 37 -0.83 -8.21 -5.72
C GLY A 37 -1.59 -9.18 -4.79
N PRO A 38 -1.60 -8.95 -3.47
CA PRO A 38 -2.35 -9.78 -2.51
C PRO A 38 -3.84 -9.90 -2.81
N GLU A 39 -4.46 -8.88 -3.41
CA GLU A 39 -5.88 -8.89 -3.78
C GLU A 39 -6.18 -9.92 -4.87
N TYR A 40 -5.21 -10.23 -5.73
CA TYR A 40 -5.37 -11.30 -6.71
C TYR A 40 -5.55 -12.65 -6.01
N ASP A 41 -4.66 -12.95 -5.07
CA ASP A 41 -4.67 -14.24 -4.36
C ASP A 41 -5.94 -14.37 -3.50
N ARG A 42 -6.38 -13.27 -2.90
CA ARG A 42 -7.64 -13.20 -2.15
C ARG A 42 -8.86 -13.50 -3.03
N VAL A 43 -9.05 -12.77 -4.13
CA VAL A 43 -10.23 -12.96 -5.00
C VAL A 43 -10.21 -14.36 -5.63
N VAL A 44 -9.03 -14.90 -5.94
CA VAL A 44 -8.91 -16.30 -6.41
C VAL A 44 -9.26 -17.31 -5.31
N ALA A 45 -8.97 -17.02 -4.03
CA ALA A 45 -9.33 -17.88 -2.92
C ALA A 45 -10.84 -17.82 -2.58
N GLU A 46 -11.47 -16.66 -2.78
CA GLU A 46 -12.92 -16.47 -2.56
C GLU A 46 -13.79 -17.10 -3.65
N LYS A 47 -13.25 -17.30 -4.87
CA LYS A 47 -13.99 -17.88 -6.00
C LYS A 47 -13.61 -19.34 -6.23
N GLU A 48 -14.60 -20.16 -6.54
CA GLU A 48 -14.39 -21.58 -6.90
C GLU A 48 -13.64 -21.73 -8.23
N ASP A 49 -13.84 -20.79 -9.17
CA ASP A 49 -13.16 -20.77 -10.46
C ASP A 49 -12.20 -19.59 -10.61
N ARG A 50 -10.96 -19.91 -10.97
CA ARG A 50 -9.91 -18.92 -11.23
C ARG A 50 -10.25 -18.03 -12.43
N GLY A 51 -10.90 -18.57 -13.46
CA GLY A 51 -11.31 -17.81 -14.64
C GLY A 51 -12.29 -16.69 -14.29
N ALA A 52 -13.28 -17.01 -13.45
CA ALA A 52 -14.24 -16.07 -12.90
C ALA A 52 -13.57 -14.98 -12.03
N ALA A 53 -12.63 -15.36 -11.15
CA ALA A 53 -11.84 -14.41 -10.37
C ALA A 53 -11.06 -13.43 -11.28
N GLU A 54 -10.35 -13.95 -12.29
CA GLU A 54 -9.61 -13.13 -13.24
C GLU A 54 -10.52 -12.25 -14.11
N GLN A 55 -11.78 -12.65 -14.32
CA GLN A 55 -12.76 -11.83 -15.02
C GLN A 55 -13.24 -10.67 -14.17
N GLU A 56 -13.60 -10.92 -12.92
CA GLU A 56 -14.01 -9.87 -11.98
C GLU A 56 -12.90 -8.82 -11.81
N LEU A 57 -11.64 -9.24 -11.66
CA LEU A 57 -10.50 -8.32 -11.57
C LEU A 57 -10.33 -7.46 -12.83
N ARG A 58 -10.61 -8.01 -14.02
CA ARG A 58 -10.60 -7.23 -15.27
C ARG A 58 -11.74 -6.21 -15.31
N GLU A 59 -12.93 -6.59 -14.84
CA GLU A 59 -14.07 -5.69 -14.75
C GLU A 59 -13.81 -4.55 -13.75
N ARG A 60 -13.14 -4.83 -12.62
CA ARG A 60 -12.66 -3.79 -11.68
C ARG A 60 -11.68 -2.82 -12.35
N GLN A 61 -10.71 -3.33 -13.12
CA GLN A 61 -9.78 -2.47 -13.87
C GLN A 61 -10.51 -1.61 -14.92
N SER A 62 -11.49 -2.17 -15.62
CA SER A 62 -12.28 -1.43 -16.61
C SER A 62 -13.06 -0.30 -15.94
N ARG A 63 -13.79 -0.59 -14.87
CA ARG A 63 -14.54 0.42 -14.10
C ARG A 63 -13.62 1.49 -13.52
N HIS A 64 -12.45 1.09 -13.02
CA HIS A 64 -11.46 2.03 -12.50
C HIS A 64 -10.91 2.96 -13.58
N ALA A 65 -10.68 2.44 -14.80
CA ALA A 65 -10.18 3.24 -15.92
C ALA A 65 -11.18 4.33 -16.38
N GLU A 66 -12.46 4.20 -16.03
CA GLU A 66 -13.51 5.18 -16.33
C GLU A 66 -13.60 6.29 -15.26
N LEU A 67 -12.83 6.20 -14.16
CA LEU A 67 -12.88 7.18 -13.08
C LEU A 67 -12.05 8.42 -13.38
N GLU A 68 -12.62 9.58 -13.04
CA GLU A 68 -11.91 10.86 -13.05
C GLU A 68 -11.22 11.09 -11.70
N LEU A 69 -10.12 10.35 -11.47
CA LEU A 69 -9.31 10.51 -10.26
C LEU A 69 -8.54 11.83 -10.27
N LYS A 70 -8.53 12.50 -9.11
CA LYS A 70 -7.87 13.79 -8.94
C LYS A 70 -6.72 13.67 -7.95
N PRO A 71 -5.51 14.16 -8.30
CA PRO A 71 -4.45 14.28 -7.31
C PRO A 71 -4.89 15.28 -6.24
N LEU A 72 -4.62 14.96 -4.98
CA LEU A 72 -4.86 15.88 -3.88
C LEU A 72 -3.97 17.12 -4.03
N SER A 73 -4.56 18.29 -3.80
CA SER A 73 -3.79 19.52 -3.68
C SER A 73 -2.87 19.46 -2.44
N ALA A 74 -1.80 20.26 -2.43
CA ALA A 74 -0.93 20.34 -1.26
C ALA A 74 -1.68 20.81 0.01
N GLU A 75 -2.63 21.73 -0.16
CA GLU A 75 -3.52 22.18 0.91
C GLU A 75 -4.42 21.06 1.43
N SER A 76 -5.02 20.28 0.51
CA SER A 76 -5.81 19.11 0.87
C SER A 76 -4.99 18.10 1.66
N ARG A 77 -3.77 17.76 1.20
CA ARG A 77 -2.88 16.85 1.92
C ARG A 77 -2.60 17.35 3.33
N ALA A 78 -2.18 18.60 3.48
CA ALA A 78 -1.91 19.21 4.79
C ALA A 78 -3.13 19.16 5.72
N ARG A 79 -4.32 19.45 5.20
CA ARG A 79 -5.58 19.38 5.95
C ARG A 79 -5.91 17.95 6.42
N TYR A 80 -5.74 16.94 5.56
CA TYR A 80 -5.98 15.55 5.95
C TYR A 80 -4.92 15.01 6.92
N SER A 81 -3.66 15.41 6.78
CA SER A 81 -2.59 15.08 7.72
C SER A 81 -2.88 15.67 9.11
N ALA A 82 -3.27 16.95 9.18
CA ALA A 82 -3.67 17.59 10.44
C ALA A 82 -4.92 16.93 11.06
N ALA A 83 -5.92 16.57 10.25
CA ALA A 83 -7.09 15.85 10.73
C ALA A 83 -6.73 14.45 11.26
N TRP A 84 -5.76 13.76 10.64
CA TRP A 84 -5.26 12.48 11.14
C TRP A 84 -4.48 12.63 12.45
N GLU A 85 -3.76 13.72 12.66
CA GLU A 85 -3.13 14.05 13.94
C GLU A 85 -4.18 14.28 15.04
N GLU A 86 -5.25 15.01 14.73
CA GLU A 86 -6.35 15.24 15.68
C GLU A 86 -7.01 13.93 16.12
N VAL A 87 -7.20 12.98 15.19
CA VAL A 87 -7.71 11.63 15.50
C VAL A 87 -6.82 10.92 16.53
N GLN A 88 -5.50 11.00 16.37
CA GLN A 88 -4.55 10.37 17.30
C GLN A 88 -4.56 11.01 18.68
N VAL A 89 -4.66 12.34 18.75
CA VAL A 89 -4.78 13.05 20.03
C VAL A 89 -6.06 12.63 20.74
N ARG A 90 -7.19 12.61 20.02
CA ARG A 90 -8.49 12.22 20.57
C ARG A 90 -8.51 10.79 21.10
N PHE A 91 -7.74 9.89 20.49
CA PHE A 91 -7.71 8.48 20.88
C PHE A 91 -7.33 8.26 22.36
N VAL A 92 -6.53 9.16 22.94
CA VAL A 92 -6.08 9.07 24.33
C VAL A 92 -7.25 9.12 25.31
N ASP A 93 -8.20 10.02 25.06
CA ASP A 93 -9.33 10.27 25.95
C ASP A 93 -10.60 9.54 25.48
N GLU A 94 -10.81 9.46 24.16
CA GLU A 94 -12.03 8.96 23.52
C GLU A 94 -11.70 7.96 22.38
N PRO A 95 -11.20 6.75 22.70
CA PRO A 95 -10.70 5.81 21.69
C PRO A 95 -11.78 5.32 20.72
N ALA A 96 -13.01 5.10 21.20
CA ALA A 96 -14.13 4.66 20.37
C ALA A 96 -14.53 5.73 19.34
N ASP A 97 -14.60 6.99 19.75
CA ASP A 97 -14.93 8.11 18.86
C ASP A 97 -13.79 8.45 17.90
N ALA A 98 -12.53 8.27 18.33
CA ALA A 98 -11.37 8.43 17.46
C ALA A 98 -11.39 7.44 16.28
N VAL A 99 -11.74 6.16 16.52
CA VAL A 99 -11.85 5.16 15.45
C VAL A 99 -13.00 5.48 14.47
N ARG A 100 -14.17 5.89 14.97
CA ARG A 100 -15.26 6.38 14.10
C ARG A 100 -14.83 7.58 13.26
N THR A 101 -14.08 8.50 13.87
CA THR A 101 -13.57 9.70 13.19
C THR A 101 -12.54 9.32 12.12
N ALA A 102 -11.71 8.30 12.36
CA ALA A 102 -10.76 7.77 11.40
C ALA A 102 -11.47 7.18 10.16
N ASP A 103 -12.50 6.36 10.36
CA ASP A 103 -13.30 5.78 9.27
C ASP A 103 -13.95 6.88 8.41
N ALA A 104 -14.56 7.88 9.06
CA ALA A 104 -15.16 9.02 8.39
C ALA A 104 -14.12 9.91 7.66
N LEU A 105 -12.89 10.01 8.18
CA LEU A 105 -11.79 10.72 7.52
C LEU A 105 -11.35 9.99 6.25
N VAL A 106 -11.17 8.67 6.31
CA VAL A 106 -10.81 7.82 5.17
C VAL A 106 -11.89 7.92 4.09
N THR A 107 -13.16 7.81 4.45
CA THR A 107 -14.27 7.94 3.48
C THR A 107 -14.26 9.28 2.76
N ARG A 108 -14.01 10.39 3.48
CA ARG A 108 -13.88 11.73 2.87
C ARG A 108 -12.66 11.83 1.94
N LEU A 109 -11.54 11.25 2.35
CA LEU A 109 -10.32 11.23 1.56
C LEU A 109 -10.48 10.44 0.25
N ILE A 110 -11.14 9.28 0.32
CA ILE A 110 -11.55 8.46 -0.84
C ILE A 110 -12.41 9.32 -1.78
N ALA A 111 -13.44 9.99 -1.24
CA ALA A 111 -14.32 10.86 -2.03
C ALA A 111 -13.57 11.98 -2.74
N GLU A 112 -12.67 12.67 -2.03
CA GLU A 112 -11.94 13.82 -2.56
C GLU A 112 -10.97 13.44 -3.69
N ARG A 113 -10.41 12.22 -3.64
CA ARG A 113 -9.63 11.66 -4.73
C ARG A 113 -10.45 11.31 -5.97
N GLY A 114 -11.79 11.38 -5.89
CA GLY A 114 -12.70 11.09 -6.99
C GLY A 114 -13.17 9.63 -7.01
N TYR A 115 -12.90 8.85 -5.98
CA TYR A 115 -13.44 7.51 -5.86
C TYR A 115 -14.92 7.55 -5.45
N PRO A 116 -15.76 6.63 -5.96
CA PRO A 116 -17.14 6.52 -5.55
C PRO A 116 -17.24 6.06 -4.09
N THR A 117 -18.00 6.79 -3.27
CA THR A 117 -18.30 6.44 -1.88
C THR A 117 -19.61 5.68 -1.76
N GLY A 118 -19.79 4.67 -2.62
CA GLY A 118 -20.95 3.76 -2.57
C GLY A 118 -20.90 2.87 -1.33
N SER A 119 -21.29 1.60 -1.49
CA SER A 119 -21.10 0.63 -0.42
C SER A 119 -19.62 0.43 -0.09
N TYR A 120 -19.35 -0.11 1.10
CA TYR A 120 -17.99 -0.50 1.51
C TYR A 120 -17.33 -1.43 0.46
N ASP A 121 -18.09 -2.40 -0.05
CA ASP A 121 -17.63 -3.31 -1.11
C ASP A 121 -17.33 -2.60 -2.42
N ASP A 122 -18.10 -1.56 -2.79
CA ASP A 122 -17.80 -0.74 -3.97
C ASP A 122 -16.50 0.03 -3.81
N GLN A 123 -16.24 0.57 -2.61
CA GLN A 123 -15.00 1.26 -2.29
C GLN A 123 -13.81 0.30 -2.39
N LEU A 124 -13.90 -0.89 -1.78
CA LEU A 124 -12.87 -1.93 -1.90
C LEU A 124 -12.62 -2.33 -3.36
N ALA A 125 -13.69 -2.60 -4.11
CA ALA A 125 -13.57 -3.00 -5.51
C ALA A 125 -12.84 -1.93 -6.33
N THR A 126 -13.12 -0.67 -6.06
CA THR A 126 -12.52 0.44 -6.80
C THR A 126 -11.07 0.70 -6.38
N LEU A 127 -10.81 0.79 -5.08
CA LEU A 127 -9.47 1.00 -4.54
C LEU A 127 -8.50 -0.14 -4.85
N SER A 128 -9.00 -1.36 -5.11
CA SER A 128 -8.16 -2.56 -5.35
C SER A 128 -7.21 -2.46 -6.54
N VAL A 129 -7.38 -1.47 -7.42
CA VAL A 129 -6.53 -1.28 -8.60
C VAL A 129 -5.26 -0.48 -8.28
N GLU A 130 -5.37 0.65 -7.59
CA GLU A 130 -4.22 1.52 -7.23
C GLU A 130 -3.69 1.25 -5.81
N HIS A 131 -4.58 0.85 -4.89
CA HIS A 131 -4.32 0.75 -3.46
C HIS A 131 -4.39 -0.69 -2.95
N ALA A 132 -4.13 -1.67 -3.82
CA ALA A 132 -4.30 -3.10 -3.54
C ALA A 132 -3.54 -3.58 -2.28
N ARG A 133 -2.37 -2.99 -2.01
CA ARG A 133 -1.51 -3.38 -0.89
C ARG A 133 -2.07 -2.97 0.48
N THR A 134 -2.89 -1.92 0.52
CA THR A 134 -3.45 -1.37 1.76
C THR A 134 -4.88 -1.83 2.02
N LEU A 135 -5.51 -2.54 1.07
CA LEU A 135 -6.87 -3.06 1.25
C LEU A 135 -7.04 -4.11 2.34
N GLY A 136 -6.00 -4.86 2.67
CA GLY A 136 -6.01 -5.72 3.86
C GLY A 136 -6.25 -4.89 5.12
N HIS A 137 -5.44 -3.85 5.30
CA HIS A 137 -5.59 -2.92 6.42
C HIS A 137 -6.94 -2.23 6.43
N TYR A 138 -7.47 -1.80 5.27
CA TYR A 138 -8.79 -1.17 5.26
C TYR A 138 -9.90 -2.11 5.75
N ARG A 139 -9.81 -3.40 5.43
CA ARG A 139 -10.76 -4.42 5.94
C ARG A 139 -10.63 -4.67 7.42
N ASP A 140 -9.41 -4.87 7.89
CA ASP A 140 -9.15 -5.10 9.30
C ASP A 140 -9.62 -3.90 10.14
N ALA A 141 -9.35 -2.67 9.67
CA ALA A 141 -9.79 -1.44 10.33
C ALA A 141 -11.32 -1.30 10.35
N HIS A 142 -11.97 -1.52 9.20
CA HIS A 142 -13.42 -1.36 9.07
C HIS A 142 -14.18 -2.40 9.90
N GLU A 143 -13.72 -3.66 9.92
CA GLU A 143 -14.29 -4.71 10.77
C GLU A 143 -14.22 -4.33 12.26
N ILE A 144 -13.08 -3.79 12.70
CA ILE A 144 -12.94 -3.31 14.08
C ILE A 144 -13.86 -2.11 14.34
N SER A 145 -13.99 -1.17 13.38
CA SER A 145 -14.89 -0.03 13.51
C SER A 145 -16.36 -0.47 13.63
N GLU A 146 -16.79 -1.45 12.85
CA GLU A 146 -18.15 -2.01 12.98
C GLU A 146 -18.37 -2.70 14.33
N ARG A 147 -17.37 -3.44 14.84
CA ARG A 147 -17.41 -4.00 16.20
C ARG A 147 -17.47 -2.90 17.27
N ASN A 148 -16.72 -1.82 17.08
CA ASN A 148 -16.71 -0.66 17.97
C ASN A 148 -18.10 0.01 18.05
N ASP A 149 -18.79 0.13 16.92
CA ASP A 149 -20.14 0.70 16.87
C ASP A 149 -21.19 -0.16 17.58
N ARG A 150 -20.92 -1.47 17.72
CA ARG A 150 -21.72 -2.39 18.54
C ARG A 150 -21.27 -2.48 20.00
N GLY A 151 -20.19 -1.79 20.38
CA GLY A 151 -19.61 -1.85 21.73
C GLY A 151 -18.86 -3.17 22.01
N GLU A 152 -18.45 -3.89 20.97
CA GLU A 152 -17.82 -5.22 21.05
C GLU A 152 -16.29 -5.18 20.92
N ALA A 153 -15.71 -4.01 20.65
CA ALA A 153 -14.28 -3.84 20.47
C ALA A 153 -13.57 -3.48 21.78
N THR A 154 -12.42 -4.09 22.02
CA THR A 154 -11.54 -3.72 23.13
C THR A 154 -10.70 -2.49 22.76
N THR A 155 -10.18 -1.75 23.74
CA THR A 155 -9.26 -0.63 23.48
C THR A 155 -8.02 -1.07 22.67
N GLU A 156 -7.57 -2.32 22.84
CA GLU A 156 -6.51 -2.91 22.04
C GLU A 156 -6.89 -3.03 20.56
N ASP A 157 -8.10 -3.55 20.28
CA ASP A 157 -8.63 -3.60 18.91
C ASP A 157 -8.66 -2.19 18.31
N LEU A 158 -9.18 -1.21 19.05
CA LEU A 158 -9.29 0.18 18.58
C LEU A 158 -7.91 0.77 18.23
N ARG A 159 -6.88 0.44 19.01
CA ARG A 159 -5.51 0.86 18.70
C ARG A 159 -5.00 0.21 17.41
N GLN A 160 -5.31 -1.07 17.17
CA GLN A 160 -4.96 -1.74 15.90
C GLN A 160 -5.72 -1.12 14.72
N ALA A 161 -6.99 -0.76 14.89
CA ALA A 161 -7.76 -0.09 13.85
C ALA A 161 -7.11 1.21 13.39
N LEU A 162 -6.58 2.02 14.31
CA LEU A 162 -5.85 3.24 13.95
C LEU A 162 -4.58 2.95 13.16
N VAL A 163 -3.82 1.89 13.50
CA VAL A 163 -2.64 1.49 12.73
C VAL A 163 -3.03 1.11 11.30
N HIS A 164 -4.11 0.35 11.16
CA HIS A 164 -4.62 -0.08 9.87
C HIS A 164 -5.18 1.08 9.03
N TYR A 165 -5.97 1.98 9.61
CA TYR A 165 -6.43 3.19 8.93
C TYR A 165 -5.25 4.08 8.52
N ARG A 166 -4.22 4.21 9.36
CA ARG A 166 -3.02 5.01 9.04
C ARG A 166 -2.36 4.54 7.75
N ALA A 167 -2.23 3.22 7.57
CA ALA A 167 -1.62 2.64 6.39
C ALA A 167 -2.38 3.04 5.10
N LEU A 168 -3.72 3.01 5.14
CA LEU A 168 -4.52 3.45 4.01
C LEU A 168 -4.46 4.99 3.82
N VAL A 169 -4.51 5.77 4.90
CA VAL A 169 -4.39 7.24 4.81
C VAL A 169 -3.06 7.63 4.16
N ALA A 170 -1.95 7.02 4.58
CA ALA A 170 -0.63 7.30 4.02
C ALA A 170 -0.57 7.03 2.51
N ASP A 171 -1.13 5.89 2.09
CA ASP A 171 -1.20 5.49 0.68
C ASP A 171 -2.10 6.44 -0.14
N LEU A 172 -3.25 6.84 0.40
CA LEU A 172 -4.14 7.80 -0.24
C LEU A 172 -3.56 9.22 -0.32
N LEU A 173 -2.72 9.63 0.65
CA LEU A 173 -2.01 10.91 0.59
C LEU A 173 -0.80 10.87 -0.35
N GLY A 174 -0.17 9.69 -0.47
CA GLY A 174 1.11 9.49 -1.12
C GLY A 174 2.32 9.82 -0.23
N GLU A 175 2.09 10.02 1.07
CA GLU A 175 3.10 10.35 2.09
C GLU A 175 2.59 9.92 3.48
N GLU A 176 3.52 9.76 4.44
CA GLU A 176 3.13 9.48 5.82
C GLU A 176 2.39 10.69 6.43
N PRO A 177 1.16 10.52 6.97
CA PRO A 177 0.33 11.62 7.46
C PRO A 177 0.92 12.30 8.71
N VAL A 178 1.73 11.56 9.48
CA VAL A 178 2.57 12.11 10.55
C VAL A 178 3.97 11.62 10.28
N GLN A 179 4.91 12.53 10.06
CA GLN A 179 6.31 12.20 10.08
C GLN A 179 6.61 11.64 11.47
N SER A 180 6.90 10.35 11.56
CA SER A 180 7.55 9.80 12.75
C SER A 180 8.77 10.68 12.94
N THR A 181 8.79 11.49 13.98
CA THR A 181 9.84 12.50 14.19
C THR A 181 11.18 11.83 13.90
N ASP A 182 11.80 12.23 12.79
CA ASP A 182 13.20 11.93 12.52
C ASP A 182 13.96 12.59 13.67
N LEU A 183 14.15 11.83 14.76
CA LEU A 183 15.21 12.11 15.70
C LEU A 183 16.45 12.26 14.81
N PRO A 184 17.11 13.43 14.78
CA PRO A 184 18.33 13.57 14.01
C PRO A 184 19.21 12.40 14.41
N ARG A 185 19.53 11.53 13.45
CA ARG A 185 20.50 10.46 13.63
C ARG A 185 21.73 11.16 14.16
N GLN A 186 21.92 11.06 15.47
CA GLN A 186 22.95 11.76 16.21
C GLN A 186 24.23 11.28 15.59
N GLN A 187 24.81 12.10 14.71
CA GLN A 187 26.16 11.90 14.22
C GLN A 187 26.97 11.86 15.48
N SER A 188 27.40 10.65 15.85
CA SER A 188 28.50 10.43 16.74
C SER A 188 29.64 11.24 16.15
N THR A 189 29.82 12.46 16.64
CA THR A 189 31.12 13.10 16.67
C THR A 189 31.96 12.14 17.49
N ASP A 190 32.59 11.20 16.79
CA ASP A 190 33.69 10.41 17.30
C ASP A 190 34.80 11.42 17.57
N ASP A 191 34.76 11.90 18.81
CA ASP A 191 35.68 12.79 19.45
C ASP A 191 36.98 11.99 19.67
N GLY A 192 37.73 11.81 18.59
CA GLY A 192 39.07 11.23 18.58
C GLY A 192 40.12 12.17 19.15
N ALA A 193 39.84 12.83 20.27
CA ALA A 193 40.83 13.55 21.05
C ALA A 193 41.66 12.54 21.86
N ARG A 194 42.74 12.04 21.25
CA ARG A 194 43.83 11.40 22.00
C ARG A 194 44.78 12.49 22.51
N PRO A 195 44.99 12.64 23.82
CA PRO A 195 46.11 13.44 24.33
C PRO A 195 47.40 12.63 24.13
N ASP A 196 48.39 13.25 23.49
CA ASP A 196 49.75 12.70 23.32
C ASP A 196 50.58 13.01 24.58
N PRO A 197 51.01 12.02 25.38
CA PRO A 197 51.91 12.26 26.49
C PRO A 197 53.35 11.88 26.13
N ALA A 198 54.24 12.84 26.42
CA ALA A 198 55.67 12.69 26.70
C ALA A 198 56.66 12.87 25.54
N ARG A 199 57.13 14.12 25.41
CA ARG A 199 58.55 14.41 25.20
C ARG A 199 59.34 14.14 26.49
N PRO A 200 60.55 13.59 26.40
CA PRO A 200 61.62 13.90 27.33
C PRO A 200 62.71 14.72 26.64
N ASP A 201 62.94 15.94 27.13
CA ASP A 201 64.22 16.64 26.97
C ASP A 201 65.22 16.03 27.95
N ILE A 202 66.37 15.56 27.45
CA ILE A 202 67.61 15.54 28.24
C ILE A 202 68.81 15.78 27.32
N ALA A 203 69.59 16.76 27.74
CA ALA A 203 70.79 17.31 27.12
C ALA A 203 72.00 16.36 27.19
N GLY A 204 72.97 16.61 26.30
CA GLY A 204 74.37 16.77 26.72
C GLY A 204 75.38 15.67 26.36
N SER A 205 76.31 16.06 25.47
CA SER A 205 77.77 15.89 25.60
C SER A 205 78.51 14.69 24.98
N ALA A 206 79.71 15.04 24.51
CA ALA A 206 80.88 14.28 24.04
C ALA A 206 80.80 13.73 22.60
N GLY A 207 81.72 14.01 21.66
CA GLY A 207 83.04 14.63 21.73
C GLY A 207 84.07 13.75 21.02
N ARG A 208 84.54 14.16 19.83
CA ARG A 208 85.93 14.09 19.34
C ARG A 208 86.03 14.57 17.89
#